data_AF-A0A945GMC8-F1
#
_entry.id   AF-A0A945GMC8-F1
#
_cell.length_a   1.000
_cell.length_b   1.000
_cell.length_c   1.000
_cell.angle_alpha   90.00
_cell.angle_beta   90.00
_cell.angle_gamma   90.00
#
_symmetry.space_group_name_H-M   'P 1'
#
loop_
_entity.id
_entity.type
_entity.pdbx_description
1 polymer ?
#
loop_
_entity_poly.entity_id
_entity_poly.type
_entity_poly.pdbx_seq_one_letter_code
_entity_poly.pdbx_strand_id
1 'polypeptide(L)'
;MVLELVVTASADSQQVDASRNERVIAGAALIEADKRHEEYVRLYEQGRKAEAQGKITTLADELTDRNVLLKDVQLAKKIEALRMEEEEMTEAELDQASRADYLKKSKLRAYHAQKGQRGKYLLQEGDEGYDVERLQEALLARQLYQGPVDGRFGTALVEAVKAFQRQDSLTVDGVAGPRTMKALQLY
;
A
#
# COMPACT_ATOMS: atom_id res chain seq x y z
N MET A 1 -12.32 -22.83 17.28
CA MET A 1 -13.20 -22.33 16.22
C MET A 1 -12.37 -22.29 14.97
N VAL A 2 -12.59 -23.24 14.05
CA VAL A 2 -11.76 -23.44 12.84
C VAL A 2 -12.16 -22.37 11.82
N LEU A 3 -11.24 -21.53 11.37
CA LEU A 3 -11.51 -20.69 10.20
C LEU A 3 -11.50 -21.60 8.97
N GLU A 4 -12.65 -21.73 8.30
CA GLU A 4 -12.68 -22.30 6.96
C GLU A 4 -11.93 -21.36 6.02
N LEU A 5 -10.89 -21.89 5.38
CA LEU A 5 -10.29 -21.30 4.20
C LEU A 5 -11.39 -21.27 3.12
N VAL A 6 -12.01 -20.12 2.88
CA VAL A 6 -12.96 -19.95 1.77
C VAL A 6 -12.15 -19.87 0.48
N VAL A 7 -11.65 -21.01 0.02
CA VAL A 7 -11.23 -21.18 -1.37
C VAL A 7 -12.50 -21.22 -2.18
N THR A 8 -12.81 -20.14 -2.91
CA THR A 8 -13.84 -20.17 -3.95
C THR A 8 -13.33 -21.01 -5.12
N ALA A 9 -13.40 -22.33 -4.96
CA ALA A 9 -13.23 -23.26 -6.05
C ALA A 9 -14.53 -23.25 -6.87
N SER A 10 -14.50 -22.56 -8.00
CA SER A 10 -15.57 -22.67 -9.00
C SER A 10 -15.17 -23.69 -10.05
N ALA A 11 -16.05 -24.64 -10.34
CA ALA A 11 -15.92 -25.50 -11.52
C ALA A 11 -16.34 -24.78 -12.80
N ASP A 12 -16.87 -23.55 -12.69
CA ASP A 12 -17.24 -22.72 -13.82
C ASP A 12 -15.99 -22.04 -14.40
N SER A 13 -15.55 -22.54 -15.54
CA SER A 13 -14.40 -22.01 -16.27
C SER A 13 -14.57 -20.54 -16.64
N GLN A 14 -15.80 -20.06 -16.91
CA GLN A 14 -16.04 -18.66 -17.26
C GLN A 14 -15.79 -17.74 -16.06
N GLN A 15 -16.19 -18.17 -14.86
CA GLN A 15 -15.95 -17.43 -13.64
C GLN A 15 -14.46 -17.39 -13.28
N VAL A 16 -13.75 -18.51 -13.46
CA VAL A 16 -12.29 -18.59 -13.25
C VAL A 16 -11.53 -17.69 -14.23
N ASP A 17 -11.92 -17.70 -15.50
CA ASP A 17 -11.30 -16.86 -16.53
C ASP A 17 -11.59 -15.38 -16.31
N ALA A 18 -12.81 -15.02 -15.88
CA ALA A 18 -13.15 -13.64 -15.50
C ALA A 18 -12.28 -13.12 -14.35
N SER A 19 -12.14 -13.90 -13.26
CA SER A 19 -11.28 -13.50 -12.13
C SER A 19 -9.79 -13.44 -12.49
N ARG A 20 -9.32 -14.30 -13.40
CA ARG A 20 -7.95 -14.21 -13.94
C ARG A 20 -7.76 -12.91 -14.74
N ASN A 21 -8.73 -12.56 -15.57
CA ASN A 21 -8.68 -11.33 -16.35
C ASN A 21 -8.68 -10.08 -15.45
N GLU A 22 -9.50 -10.05 -14.39
CA GLU A 22 -9.52 -8.95 -13.42
C GLU A 22 -8.15 -8.75 -12.74
N ARG A 23 -7.51 -9.82 -12.29
CA ARG A 23 -6.14 -9.75 -11.71
C ARG A 23 -5.10 -9.28 -12.71
N VAL A 24 -5.18 -9.72 -13.97
CA VAL A 24 -4.29 -9.27 -15.03
C VAL A 24 -4.49 -7.77 -15.31
N ILE A 25 -5.74 -7.29 -15.33
CA ILE A 25 -6.07 -5.88 -15.50
C ILE A 25 -5.55 -5.05 -14.32
N ALA A 26 -5.72 -5.52 -13.09
CA ALA A 26 -5.19 -4.86 -11.89
C ALA A 26 -3.65 -4.80 -11.94
N GLY A 27 -2.99 -5.89 -12.31
CA GLY A 27 -1.54 -5.93 -12.50
C GLY A 27 -1.04 -4.93 -13.56
N ALA A 28 -1.73 -4.85 -14.71
CA ALA A 28 -1.42 -3.87 -15.75
C ALA A 28 -1.63 -2.43 -15.25
N ALA A 29 -2.70 -2.18 -14.50
CA ALA A 29 -2.98 -0.88 -13.90
C ALA A 29 -1.87 -0.44 -12.93
N LEU A 30 -1.36 -1.36 -12.10
CA LEU A 30 -0.26 -1.10 -11.17
C LEU A 30 1.04 -0.78 -11.91
N ILE A 31 1.39 -1.53 -12.95
CA ILE A 31 2.59 -1.27 -13.76
C ILE A 31 2.50 0.12 -14.39
N GLU A 32 1.34 0.50 -14.92
CA GLU A 32 1.14 1.81 -15.51
C GLU A 32 1.19 2.93 -14.46
N ALA A 33 0.59 2.71 -13.29
CA ALA A 33 0.66 3.64 -12.16
C ALA A 33 2.10 3.89 -11.71
N ASP A 34 2.95 2.85 -11.71
CA ASP A 34 4.36 2.98 -11.34
C ASP A 34 5.18 3.76 -12.37
N LYS A 35 4.90 3.59 -13.66
CA LYS A 35 5.55 4.40 -14.71
C LYS A 35 5.17 5.87 -14.60
N ARG A 36 3.88 6.16 -14.38
CA ARG A 36 3.38 7.52 -14.16
C ARG A 36 3.92 8.12 -12.86
N HIS A 37 4.15 7.29 -11.84
CA HIS A 37 4.84 7.68 -10.61
C HIS A 37 6.21 8.25 -10.94
N GLU A 38 7.05 7.51 -11.64
CA GLU A 38 8.38 8.00 -12.02
C GLU A 38 8.33 9.34 -12.78
N GLU A 39 7.35 9.52 -13.66
CA GLU A 39 7.17 10.76 -14.41
C GLU A 39 6.90 11.96 -13.49
N TYR A 40 5.99 11.84 -12.52
CA TYR A 40 5.72 12.96 -11.62
C TYR A 40 6.90 13.29 -10.71
N VAL A 41 7.73 12.30 -10.33
CA VAL A 41 8.94 12.56 -9.52
C VAL A 41 9.89 13.44 -10.32
N ARG A 42 10.09 13.11 -11.61
CA ARG A 42 10.93 13.91 -12.52
C ARG A 42 10.39 15.32 -12.70
N LEU A 43 9.06 15.49 -12.83
CA LEU A 43 8.44 16.81 -12.92
C LEU A 43 8.67 17.64 -11.66
N TYR A 44 8.53 17.02 -10.49
CA TYR A 44 8.78 17.67 -9.20
C TYR A 44 10.25 18.10 -9.04
N GLU A 45 11.20 17.26 -9.49
CA GLU A 45 12.64 17.59 -9.54
C GLU A 45 12.94 18.79 -10.43
N GLN A 46 12.25 18.89 -11.57
CA GLN A 46 12.35 20.02 -12.50
C GLN A 46 11.71 21.31 -11.97
N GLY A 47 11.12 21.28 -10.77
CA GLY A 47 10.40 22.41 -10.18
C GLY A 47 8.99 22.60 -10.74
N ARG A 48 8.50 21.70 -11.61
CA ARG A 48 7.13 21.69 -12.14
C ARG A 48 6.16 21.06 -11.14
N LYS A 49 6.12 21.63 -9.94
CA LYS A 49 5.42 21.05 -8.77
C LYS A 49 3.91 20.93 -8.97
N ALA A 50 3.25 22.01 -9.39
CA ALA A 50 1.80 22.01 -9.59
C ALA A 50 1.36 20.97 -10.63
N GLU A 51 2.18 20.74 -11.65
CA GLU A 51 1.92 19.72 -12.66
C GLU A 51 2.13 18.30 -12.12
N ALA A 52 3.19 18.09 -11.34
CA ALA A 52 3.41 16.82 -10.64
C ALA A 52 2.25 16.50 -9.69
N GLN A 53 1.78 17.52 -8.94
CA GLN A 53 0.64 17.39 -8.04
C GLN A 53 -0.64 17.01 -8.80
N GLY A 54 -1.00 17.76 -9.85
CA GLY A 54 -2.19 17.45 -10.65
C GLY A 54 -2.15 16.05 -11.28
N LYS A 55 -0.96 15.58 -11.70
CA LYS A 55 -0.77 14.22 -12.22
C LYS A 55 -0.95 13.14 -11.16
N ILE A 56 -0.49 13.35 -9.92
CA ILE A 56 -0.68 12.37 -8.85
C ILE A 56 -2.16 12.27 -8.46
N THR A 57 -2.87 13.40 -8.35
CA THR A 57 -4.30 13.46 -8.04
C THR A 57 -5.09 12.73 -9.12
N THR A 58 -4.85 13.08 -10.38
CA THR A 58 -5.53 12.47 -11.54
C THR A 58 -5.30 10.96 -11.59
N LEU A 59 -4.06 10.49 -11.35
CA LEU A 59 -3.77 9.06 -11.31
C LEU A 59 -4.50 8.36 -10.14
N ALA A 60 -4.52 8.96 -8.95
CA ALA A 60 -5.21 8.38 -7.80
C ALA A 60 -6.73 8.24 -8.05
N ASP A 61 -7.34 9.22 -8.69
CA ASP A 61 -8.77 9.20 -9.05
C ASP A 61 -9.06 8.15 -10.12
N GLU A 62 -8.28 8.09 -11.20
CA GLU A 62 -8.44 7.07 -12.25
C GLU A 62 -8.33 5.64 -11.70
N LEU A 63 -7.36 5.41 -10.80
CA LEU A 63 -7.21 4.10 -10.17
C LEU A 63 -8.36 3.82 -9.19
N THR A 64 -8.87 4.84 -8.50
CA THR A 64 -10.04 4.70 -7.63
C THR A 64 -11.25 4.23 -8.42
N ASP A 65 -11.57 4.90 -9.52
CA ASP A 65 -12.68 4.53 -10.40
C ASP A 65 -12.53 3.11 -10.94
N ARG A 66 -11.30 2.75 -11.35
CA ARG A 66 -11.01 1.39 -11.82
C ARG A 66 -11.17 0.35 -10.71
N ASN A 67 -10.77 0.68 -9.49
CA ASN A 67 -10.80 -0.26 -8.37
C ASN A 67 -12.21 -0.50 -7.80
N VAL A 68 -13.19 0.34 -8.12
CA VAL A 68 -14.61 0.08 -7.80
C VAL A 68 -15.06 -1.27 -8.36
N LEU A 69 -14.62 -1.60 -9.58
CA LEU A 69 -14.95 -2.85 -10.26
C LEU A 69 -13.99 -3.98 -9.88
N LEU A 70 -12.68 -3.70 -9.88
CA LEU A 70 -11.66 -4.74 -9.69
C LEU A 70 -11.55 -5.22 -8.23
N LYS A 71 -11.86 -4.36 -7.25
CA LYS A 71 -11.76 -4.65 -5.81
C LYS A 71 -10.43 -5.29 -5.41
N ASP A 72 -9.36 -4.85 -6.06
CA ASP A 72 -8.03 -5.39 -5.88
C ASP A 72 -7.33 -4.67 -4.72
N VAL A 73 -6.77 -5.46 -3.80
CA VAL A 73 -6.12 -4.94 -2.59
C VAL A 73 -4.84 -4.18 -2.94
N GLN A 74 -4.05 -4.68 -3.90
CA GLN A 74 -2.80 -4.03 -4.30
C GLN A 74 -3.09 -2.67 -4.93
N LEU A 75 -4.14 -2.59 -5.76
CA LEU A 75 -4.60 -1.34 -6.36
C LEU A 75 -5.11 -0.35 -5.30
N ALA A 76 -5.91 -0.82 -4.33
CA ALA A 76 -6.37 0.00 -3.19
C ALA A 76 -5.20 0.64 -2.43
N LYS A 77 -4.12 -0.11 -2.25
CA LYS A 77 -2.96 0.31 -1.46
C LYS A 77 -2.02 1.22 -2.26
N LYS A 78 -1.93 1.03 -3.58
CA LYS A 78 -1.31 2.02 -4.47
C LYS A 78 -2.07 3.34 -4.42
N ILE A 79 -3.40 3.33 -4.47
CA ILE A 79 -4.22 4.56 -4.34
C ILE A 79 -3.96 5.23 -2.99
N GLU A 80 -3.94 4.46 -1.90
CA GLU A 80 -3.63 4.97 -0.56
C GLU A 80 -2.24 5.63 -0.50
N ALA A 81 -1.22 5.00 -1.10
CA ALA A 81 0.13 5.54 -1.19
C ALA A 81 0.20 6.84 -2.00
N LEU A 82 -0.50 6.91 -3.14
CA LEU A 82 -0.54 8.11 -3.99
C LEU A 82 -1.21 9.28 -3.27
N ARG A 83 -2.32 9.05 -2.56
CA ARG A 83 -2.98 10.09 -1.76
C ARG A 83 -2.14 10.57 -0.60
N MET A 84 -1.45 9.67 0.09
CA MET A 84 -0.49 10.07 1.11
C MET A 84 0.66 10.88 0.53
N GLU A 85 1.13 10.51 -0.66
CA GLU A 85 2.19 11.25 -1.34
C GLU A 85 1.73 12.65 -1.76
N GLU A 86 0.48 12.82 -2.19
CA GLU A 86 -0.15 14.12 -2.44
C GLU A 86 -0.22 15.00 -1.18
N GLU A 87 -0.57 14.42 -0.02
CA GLU A 87 -0.52 15.09 1.28
C GLU A 87 0.92 15.53 1.61
N GLU A 88 1.90 14.60 1.49
CA GLU A 88 3.32 14.89 1.71
C GLU A 88 3.86 15.96 0.75
N MET A 89 3.39 16.00 -0.51
CA MET A 89 3.75 17.05 -1.48
C MET A 89 3.30 18.42 -1.02
N THR A 90 2.09 18.50 -0.47
CA THR A 90 1.51 19.75 0.04
C THR A 90 2.29 20.25 1.26
N GLU A 91 2.61 19.35 2.19
CA GLU A 91 3.46 19.67 3.36
C GLU A 91 4.88 20.07 2.94
N ALA A 92 5.43 19.42 1.92
CA ALA A 92 6.76 19.73 1.38
C ALA A 92 6.88 21.13 0.75
N GLU A 93 5.78 21.83 0.52
CA GLU A 93 5.83 23.23 0.06
C GLU A 93 6.15 24.22 1.18
N LEU A 94 6.05 23.81 2.45
CA LEU A 94 6.22 24.68 3.61
C LEU A 94 7.70 25.07 3.84
N ASP A 95 8.64 24.15 3.63
CA ASP A 95 10.07 24.41 3.83
C ASP A 95 11.00 23.50 2.99
N GLN A 96 12.27 23.89 2.89
CA GLN A 96 13.27 23.19 2.07
C GLN A 96 13.63 21.80 2.60
N ALA A 97 13.62 21.58 3.92
CA ALA A 97 13.95 20.29 4.52
C ALA A 97 12.84 19.27 4.25
N SER A 98 11.58 19.66 4.43
CA SER A 98 10.40 18.85 4.11
C SER A 98 10.36 18.47 2.63
N ARG A 99 10.75 19.39 1.73
CA ARG A 99 10.92 19.09 0.31
C ARG A 99 11.98 18.03 0.02
N ALA A 100 13.13 18.11 0.68
CA ALA A 100 14.20 17.14 0.49
C ALA A 100 13.79 15.75 1.01
N ASP A 101 13.11 15.69 2.14
CA ASP A 101 12.59 14.44 2.72
C ASP A 101 11.53 13.79 1.82
N TYR A 102 10.54 14.56 1.37
CA TYR A 102 9.55 14.13 0.39
C TYR A 102 10.22 13.54 -0.85
N LEU A 103 11.16 14.26 -1.46
CA LEU A 103 11.80 13.81 -2.70
C LEU A 103 12.59 12.52 -2.50
N LYS A 104 13.25 12.37 -1.34
CA LYS A 104 13.97 11.14 -0.97
C LYS A 104 13.01 9.95 -0.88
N LYS A 105 11.90 10.10 -0.16
CA LYS A 105 10.87 9.06 0.00
C LYS A 105 10.22 8.71 -1.35
N SER A 106 9.85 9.72 -2.13
CA SER A 106 9.23 9.57 -3.45
C SER A 106 10.11 8.77 -4.42
N LYS A 107 11.39 9.09 -4.49
CA LYS A 107 12.38 8.34 -5.29
C LYS A 107 12.55 6.91 -4.83
N LEU A 108 12.58 6.69 -3.52
CA LEU A 108 12.72 5.35 -2.95
C LEU A 108 11.51 4.47 -3.31
N ARG A 109 10.29 5.03 -3.27
CA ARG A 109 9.07 4.36 -3.71
C ARG A 109 9.14 4.01 -5.21
N ALA A 110 9.49 4.98 -6.05
CA ALA A 110 9.64 4.75 -7.50
C ALA A 110 10.69 3.65 -7.81
N TYR A 111 11.81 3.64 -7.09
CA TYR A 111 12.83 2.60 -7.24
C TYR A 111 12.34 1.19 -6.86
N HIS A 112 11.65 1.06 -5.72
CA HIS A 112 11.11 -0.23 -5.30
C HIS A 112 10.00 -0.73 -6.24
N ALA A 113 9.19 0.19 -6.76
CA ALA A 113 8.18 -0.11 -7.79
C ALA A 113 8.82 -0.66 -9.08
N GLN A 114 9.90 -0.05 -9.57
CA GLN A 114 10.64 -0.53 -10.74
C GLN A 114 11.16 -1.97 -10.57
N LYS A 115 11.55 -2.34 -9.34
CA LYS A 115 12.01 -3.70 -9.01
C LYS A 115 10.89 -4.71 -8.76
N GLY A 116 9.63 -4.31 -8.90
CA GLY A 116 8.48 -5.14 -8.55
C GLY A 116 8.34 -5.42 -7.05
N GLN A 117 9.09 -4.72 -6.20
CA GLN A 117 9.08 -4.86 -4.74
C GLN A 117 7.94 -4.05 -4.13
N ARG A 118 6.71 -4.28 -4.60
CA ARG A 118 5.51 -3.57 -4.13
C ARG A 118 5.11 -3.99 -2.70
N GLY A 119 5.50 -5.20 -2.28
CA GLY A 119 5.23 -5.75 -0.94
C GLY A 119 5.94 -5.02 0.22
N LYS A 120 6.88 -4.10 -0.05
CA LYS A 120 7.54 -3.34 1.01
C LYS A 120 6.62 -2.36 1.75
N TYR A 121 5.44 -2.06 1.17
CA TYR A 121 4.48 -1.09 1.70
C TYR A 121 3.11 -1.69 1.98
N LEU A 122 3.01 -3.01 1.86
CA LEU A 122 1.78 -3.73 2.03
C LEU A 122 2.09 -5.10 2.61
N LEU A 123 1.69 -5.29 3.86
CA LEU A 123 1.75 -6.60 4.51
C LEU A 123 0.33 -7.05 4.83
N GLN A 124 0.00 -8.28 4.48
CA GLN A 124 -1.29 -8.92 4.68
C GLN A 124 -1.14 -10.38 5.08
N GLU A 125 -2.25 -11.01 5.46
CA GLU A 125 -2.25 -12.42 5.85
C GLU A 125 -1.59 -13.31 4.77
N GLY A 126 -0.68 -14.18 5.22
CA GLY A 126 0.11 -15.07 4.37
C GLY A 126 1.47 -14.50 3.91
N ASP A 127 1.73 -13.21 4.11
CA ASP A 127 3.06 -12.65 3.87
C ASP A 127 4.06 -13.17 4.93
N GLU A 128 5.32 -13.31 4.51
CA GLU A 128 6.41 -13.73 5.39
C GLU A 128 7.69 -12.89 5.20
N GLY A 129 8.53 -12.83 6.23
CA GLY A 129 9.87 -12.28 6.19
C GLY A 129 10.11 -11.06 7.07
N TYR A 130 11.24 -10.40 6.84
CA TYR A 130 11.77 -9.34 7.70
C TYR A 130 10.81 -8.15 7.93
N ASP A 131 10.07 -7.72 6.91
CA ASP A 131 9.12 -6.62 7.06
C ASP A 131 7.94 -7.01 7.99
N VAL A 132 7.56 -8.29 8.00
CA VAL A 132 6.57 -8.84 8.94
C VAL A 132 7.12 -8.90 10.36
N GLU A 133 8.39 -9.27 10.55
CA GLU A 133 9.06 -9.24 11.86
C GLU A 133 9.02 -7.83 12.46
N ARG A 134 9.35 -6.80 11.66
CA ARG A 134 9.28 -5.40 12.09
C ARG A 134 7.87 -4.96 12.47
N LEU A 135 6.85 -5.43 11.75
CA LEU A 135 5.46 -5.18 12.07
C LEU A 135 5.06 -5.84 13.40
N GLN A 136 5.44 -7.10 13.60
CA GLN A 136 5.21 -7.85 14.85
C GLN A 136 5.86 -7.13 16.04
N GLU A 137 7.13 -6.70 15.91
CA GLU A 137 7.85 -5.93 16.94
C GLU A 137 7.15 -4.61 17.27
N ALA A 138 6.74 -3.84 16.26
CA ALA A 138 6.06 -2.56 16.46
C ALA A 138 4.71 -2.71 17.17
N LEU A 139 3.97 -3.79 16.89
CA LEU A 139 2.69 -4.10 17.53
C LEU A 139 2.86 -4.70 18.93
N LEU A 140 3.92 -5.46 19.18
CA LEU A 140 4.34 -5.91 20.52
C LEU A 140 4.69 -4.72 21.41
N ALA A 141 5.46 -3.76 20.90
CA ALA A 141 5.80 -2.54 21.63
C ALA A 141 4.57 -1.72 22.03
N ARG A 142 3.48 -1.81 21.24
CA ARG A 142 2.18 -1.20 21.53
C ARG A 142 1.25 -2.08 22.38
N GLN A 143 1.70 -3.27 22.79
CA GLN A 143 0.91 -4.24 23.56
C GLN A 143 -0.35 -4.74 22.83
N LEU A 144 -0.39 -4.62 21.50
CA LEU A 144 -1.49 -5.05 20.65
C LEU A 144 -1.28 -6.44 20.04
N TYR A 145 -0.04 -6.93 20.05
CA TYR A 145 0.34 -8.27 19.63
C TYR A 145 1.00 -9.03 20.79
N GLN A 146 0.68 -10.31 20.95
CA GLN A 146 1.22 -11.18 22.01
C GLN A 146 1.82 -12.48 21.45
N GLY A 147 1.87 -12.61 20.11
CA GLY A 147 2.46 -13.76 19.43
C GLY A 147 3.98 -13.63 19.28
N PRO A 148 4.64 -14.68 18.75
CA PRO A 148 6.07 -14.65 18.49
C PRO A 148 6.43 -13.69 17.34
N VAL A 149 7.64 -13.14 17.38
CA VAL A 149 8.26 -12.47 16.22
C VAL A 149 8.91 -13.53 15.35
N ASP A 150 8.12 -14.16 14.48
CA ASP A 150 8.54 -15.27 13.62
C ASP A 150 8.50 -14.93 12.13
N GLY A 151 8.19 -13.67 11.82
CA GLY A 151 8.12 -13.16 10.46
C GLY A 151 6.93 -13.71 9.66
N ARG A 152 5.89 -14.26 10.31
CA ARG A 152 4.68 -14.73 9.61
C ARG A 152 3.48 -13.85 9.89
N PHE A 153 2.82 -13.42 8.81
CA PHE A 153 1.60 -12.66 8.92
C PHE A 153 0.41 -13.61 9.06
N GLY A 154 0.28 -14.21 10.23
CA GLY A 154 -0.85 -15.09 10.57
C GLY A 154 -2.06 -14.33 11.14
N THR A 155 -3.13 -15.07 11.40
CA THR A 155 -4.41 -14.53 11.91
C THR A 155 -4.26 -13.72 13.22
N ALA A 156 -3.35 -14.12 14.12
CA ALA A 156 -3.08 -13.35 15.34
C ALA A 156 -2.51 -11.95 15.03
N LEU A 157 -1.67 -11.83 13.98
CA LEU A 157 -1.12 -10.55 13.55
C LEU A 157 -2.20 -9.71 12.84
N VAL A 158 -3.08 -10.34 12.05
CA VAL A 158 -4.25 -9.67 11.45
C VAL A 158 -5.10 -8.99 12.52
N GLU A 159 -5.43 -9.69 13.61
CA GLU A 159 -6.23 -9.12 14.68
C GLU A 159 -5.50 -7.99 15.43
N ALA A 160 -4.18 -8.11 15.61
CA ALA A 160 -3.36 -7.03 16.17
C ALA A 160 -3.33 -5.79 15.26
N VAL A 161 -3.21 -5.98 13.94
CA VAL A 161 -3.29 -4.90 12.96
C VAL A 161 -4.66 -4.24 12.99
N LYS A 162 -5.77 -5.00 13.02
CA LYS A 162 -7.11 -4.42 13.16
C LYS A 162 -7.29 -3.67 14.47
N ALA A 163 -6.74 -4.17 15.58
CA ALA A 163 -6.78 -3.49 16.87
C ALA A 163 -6.04 -2.15 16.81
N PHE A 164 -4.85 -2.14 16.20
CA PHE A 164 -4.09 -0.92 15.96
C PHE A 164 -4.84 0.07 15.08
N GLN A 165 -5.39 -0.40 13.95
CA GLN A 165 -6.17 0.44 13.03
C GLN A 165 -7.37 1.07 13.74
N ARG A 166 -8.07 0.34 14.61
CA ARG A 166 -9.16 0.90 15.44
C ARG A 166 -8.65 1.98 16.40
N GLN A 167 -7.54 1.72 17.10
CA GLN A 167 -6.96 2.65 18.08
C GLN A 167 -6.51 3.96 17.43
N ASP A 168 -5.97 3.89 16.22
CA ASP A 168 -5.43 5.03 15.47
C ASP A 168 -6.44 5.64 14.47
N SER A 169 -7.72 5.23 14.53
CA SER A 169 -8.80 5.71 13.64
C SER A 169 -8.52 5.55 12.15
N LEU A 170 -7.86 4.44 11.78
CA LEU A 170 -7.59 4.04 10.39
C LEU A 170 -8.69 3.11 9.87
N THR A 171 -8.70 2.89 8.55
CA THR A 171 -9.53 1.84 7.93
C THR A 171 -9.17 0.48 8.52
N VAL A 172 -10.17 -0.20 9.11
CA VAL A 172 -9.98 -1.48 9.81
C VAL A 172 -10.13 -2.63 8.82
N ASP A 173 -9.10 -2.86 8.02
CA ASP A 173 -9.06 -3.91 6.99
C ASP A 173 -8.13 -5.09 7.38
N GLY A 174 -7.35 -4.97 8.46
CA GLY A 174 -6.40 -5.99 8.90
C GLY A 174 -5.15 -6.10 8.01
N VAL A 175 -4.96 -5.13 7.12
CA VAL A 175 -3.87 -5.06 6.16
C VAL A 175 -2.96 -3.89 6.52
N ALA A 176 -1.69 -4.16 6.77
CA ALA A 176 -0.71 -3.12 7.09
C ALA A 176 -0.26 -2.40 5.81
N GLY A 177 -1.13 -1.49 5.34
CA GLY A 177 -0.89 -0.59 4.21
C GLY A 177 -0.14 0.70 4.58
N PRO A 178 0.05 1.61 3.61
CA PRO A 178 0.82 2.84 3.79
C PRO A 178 0.48 3.67 5.04
N ARG A 179 -0.81 3.93 5.33
CA ARG A 179 -1.19 4.71 6.53
C ARG A 179 -0.92 3.94 7.82
N THR A 180 -1.15 2.63 7.81
CA THR A 180 -0.85 1.77 8.96
C THR A 180 0.65 1.77 9.25
N MET A 181 1.48 1.58 8.21
CA MET A 181 2.93 1.60 8.33
C MET A 181 3.42 2.99 8.79
N LYS A 182 2.85 4.10 8.28
CA LYS A 182 3.23 5.45 8.71
C LYS A 182 2.88 5.71 10.17
N ALA A 183 1.69 5.31 10.61
CA ALA A 183 1.28 5.43 12.01
C ALA A 183 2.15 4.57 12.94
N LEU A 184 2.63 3.41 12.48
CA LEU A 184 3.58 2.57 13.19
C LEU A 184 5.04 3.07 13.12
N GLN A 185 5.34 4.12 12.35
CA GLN A 185 6.69 4.61 12.06
C GLN A 185 7.58 3.58 11.33
N LEU A 186 6.96 2.75 10.50
CA LEU A 186 7.61 1.75 9.66
C LEU A 186 7.69 2.17 8.18
N TYR A 187 7.17 3.36 7.84
CA TYR A 187 7.05 3.91 6.48
C TYR A 187 8.24 4.76 6.04
#